data_AF-A0A1A8A0F2-F1
#
_entry.id   AF-A0A1A8A0F2-F1
#
_cell.length_a   1.000
_cell.length_b   1.000
_cell.length_c   1.000
_cell.angle_alpha   90.00
_cell.angle_beta   90.00
_cell.angle_gamma   90.00
#
_symmetry.space_group_name_H-M   'P 1'
#
loop_
_entity.id
_entity.type
_entity.pdbx_description
1 polymer ?
#
loop_
_entity_poly.entity_id
_entity_poly.type
_entity_poly.pdbx_seq_one_letter_code
_entity_poly.pdbx_strand_id
1 'polypeptide(L)'
;GIVGTGKTMETLLKHVEAFRPKMIKVAGLLVKRVQNRSTCVPDFVGFEIPNRFVVGYALDYNEYFRDLNHICVISESGKKKYKI
;
A
#
# COMPACT_ATOMS: atom_id res chain seq x y z
N GLY A 1 3.44 -2.65 -4.28
CA GLY A 1 2.19 -2.44 -3.49
C GLY A 1 2.45 -1.53 -2.29
N ILE A 2 1.42 -0.83 -1.82
CA ILE A 2 1.47 0.01 -0.61
C ILE A 2 0.95 -0.79 0.59
N VAL A 3 1.66 -0.70 1.72
CA VAL A 3 1.14 -1.14 3.01
C VAL A 3 0.64 0.09 3.78
N GLY A 4 -0.68 0.20 3.88
CA GLY A 4 -1.40 1.29 4.55
C GLY A 4 -1.65 1.00 6.03
N THR A 5 -2.89 0.58 6.34
CA THR A 5 -3.34 0.28 7.71
C THR A 5 -3.06 -1.17 8.15
N GLY A 6 -2.51 -2.01 7.26
CA GLY A 6 -2.14 -3.41 7.56
C GLY A 6 -3.29 -4.42 7.62
N LYS A 7 -4.54 -3.99 7.83
CA LYS A 7 -5.72 -4.89 7.95
C LYS A 7 -5.91 -5.87 6.79
N THR A 8 -5.76 -5.41 5.55
CA THR A 8 -5.87 -6.28 4.36
C THR A 8 -4.78 -7.36 4.36
N MET A 9 -3.57 -6.99 4.78
CA MET A 9 -2.46 -7.94 4.85
C MET A 9 -2.66 -8.96 5.96
N GLU A 10 -3.20 -8.56 7.12
CA GLU A 10 -3.52 -9.50 8.21
C GLU A 10 -4.50 -10.59 7.77
N THR A 11 -5.56 -10.22 7.05
CA THR A 11 -6.52 -11.20 6.52
C THR A 11 -5.86 -12.14 5.52
N LEU A 12 -5.03 -11.60 4.61
CA LEU A 12 -4.32 -12.41 3.62
C LEU A 12 -3.32 -13.37 4.28
N LEU A 13 -2.56 -12.90 5.27
CA LEU A 13 -1.60 -13.71 6.01
C LEU A 13 -2.30 -14.87 6.72
N LYS A 14 -3.38 -14.60 7.45
CA LYS A 14 -4.18 -15.67 8.10
C LYS A 14 -4.70 -16.70 7.12
N HIS A 15 -5.11 -16.27 5.93
CA HIS A 15 -5.56 -17.18 4.88
C HIS A 15 -4.43 -18.05 4.35
N VAL A 16 -3.25 -17.46 4.10
CA VAL A 16 -2.07 -18.20 3.61
C VAL A 16 -1.50 -19.15 4.68
N GLU A 17 -1.53 -18.75 5.95
CA GLU A 17 -1.11 -19.58 7.09
C GLU A 17 -1.91 -20.89 7.20
N ALA A 18 -3.18 -20.89 6.79
CA ALA A 18 -4.01 -22.09 6.79
C ALA A 18 -3.46 -23.22 5.89
N PHE A 19 -2.66 -22.88 4.88
CA PHE A 19 -2.00 -23.84 3.99
C PHE A 19 -0.68 -24.40 4.55
N ARG A 20 -0.28 -24.02 5.76
CA ARG A 20 0.95 -24.46 6.44
C ARG A 20 2.24 -24.29 5.59
N PRO A 21 2.49 -23.09 5.02
CA PRO A 21 3.75 -22.84 4.34
C PRO A 21 4.92 -22.94 5.33
N LYS A 22 6.11 -23.32 4.83
CA LYS A 22 7.34 -23.39 5.64
C LYS A 22 7.75 -22.02 6.20
N MET A 23 7.49 -20.95 5.45
CA MET A 23 7.80 -19.58 5.84
C MET A 23 6.92 -18.61 5.05
N ILE A 24 6.52 -17.51 5.68
CA ILE A 24 5.85 -16.39 5.02
C ILE A 24 6.69 -15.13 5.27
N LYS A 25 6.87 -14.32 4.23
CA LYS A 25 7.55 -13.03 4.29
C LYS A 25 6.76 -12.00 3.50
N VAL A 26 6.68 -10.78 4.01
CA VAL A 26 5.94 -9.67 3.39
C VAL A 26 6.90 -8.60 2.91
N ALA A 27 6.80 -8.25 1.62
CA ALA A 27 7.52 -7.12 1.03
C ALA A 27 6.56 -5.98 0.69
N GLY A 28 6.82 -4.80 1.24
CA GLY A 28 6.10 -3.56 0.96
C GLY A 28 6.99 -2.58 0.21
N LEU A 29 6.58 -2.14 -0.99
CA LEU A 29 7.31 -1.10 -1.72
C LEU A 29 7.24 0.23 -0.96
N LEU A 30 6.04 0.61 -0.52
CA LEU A 30 5.79 1.84 0.23
C LEU A 30 5.08 1.51 1.54
N VAL A 31 5.57 2.04 2.66
CA VAL A 31 4.94 1.92 3.98
C VAL A 31 4.61 3.31 4.52
N LYS A 32 3.34 3.56 4.86
CA LYS A 32 2.93 4.86 5.39
C LYS A 32 3.31 5.02 6.86
N ARG A 33 3.82 6.20 7.23
CA ARG A 33 3.95 6.64 8.63
C ARG A 33 2.59 7.00 9.19
N VAL A 34 1.95 6.03 9.84
CA VAL A 34 0.68 6.21 10.56
C VAL A 34 0.92 5.96 12.04
N GLN A 35 0.33 6.80 12.91
CA GLN A 35 0.54 6.69 14.36
C GLN A 35 -0.02 5.37 14.94
N ASN A 36 -1.10 4.85 14.34
CA ASN A 36 -1.73 3.59 14.71
C ASN A 36 -1.40 2.51 13.66
N ARG A 37 -0.12 2.18 13.49
CA ARG A 37 0.25 1.00 12.68
C ARG A 37 -0.37 -0.24 13.32
N SER A 38 -1.01 -1.07 12.50
CA SER A 38 -1.37 -2.41 12.95
C SER A 38 -0.10 -3.24 13.16
N THR A 39 -0.21 -4.39 13.82
CA THR A 39 0.95 -5.24 14.15
C THR A 39 1.64 -5.85 12.93
N CYS A 40 1.03 -5.77 11.75
CA CYS A 40 1.58 -6.27 10.50
C CYS A 40 2.60 -5.28 9.90
N VAL A 41 3.84 -5.34 10.39
CA VAL A 41 4.99 -4.65 9.79
C VAL A 41 5.60 -5.56 8.70
N PRO A 42 5.82 -5.08 7.47
CA PRO A 42 6.47 -5.87 6.42
C PRO A 42 7.91 -6.26 6.81
N ASP A 43 8.33 -7.48 6.49
CA ASP A 43 9.71 -7.93 6.66
C ASP A 43 10.69 -7.14 5.78
N PHE A 44 10.23 -6.72 4.59
CA PHE A 44 11.03 -5.95 3.65
C PHE A 44 10.30 -4.65 3.28
N VAL A 45 10.98 -3.51 3.45
CA VAL A 45 10.44 -2.18 3.16
C VAL A 45 11.32 -1.50 2.13
N GLY A 46 10.72 -1.07 1.01
CA GLY A 46 11.40 -0.25 0.01
C GLY A 46 11.55 1.19 0.47
N PHE A 47 10.43 1.87 0.74
CA PHE A 47 10.42 3.27 1.18
C PHE A 47 9.38 3.50 2.27
N GLU A 48 9.74 4.30 3.26
CA GLU A 48 8.81 4.81 4.26
C GLU A 48 8.34 6.23 3.86
N ILE A 49 7.03 6.40 3.69
CA ILE A 49 6.44 7.64 3.17
C ILE A 49 5.55 8.32 4.22
N PRO A 50 5.38 9.67 4.17
CA PRO A 50 4.40 10.35 5.01
C PRO A 50 2.96 9.86 4.70
N ASN A 51 2.02 10.16 5.61
CA ASN A 51 0.60 9.85 5.40
C ASN A 51 -0.04 10.79 4.35
N ARG A 52 0.29 10.54 3.08
CA ARG A 52 -0.26 11.21 1.89
C ARG A 52 -0.82 10.16 0.94
N PHE A 53 -1.77 10.57 0.09
CA PHE A 53 -2.28 9.71 -0.96
C PHE A 53 -1.34 9.81 -2.17
N VAL A 54 -0.77 8.68 -2.58
CA VAL A 54 0.19 8.59 -3.67
C VAL A 54 -0.36 7.71 -4.80
N VAL A 55 0.00 8.05 -6.04
CA VAL A 55 -0.40 7.38 -7.28
C VAL A 55 0.83 7.15 -8.16
N GLY A 56 0.69 6.35 -9.23
CA GLY A 56 1.77 5.99 -10.13
C GLY A 56 2.54 4.76 -9.69
N TYR A 57 3.32 4.19 -10.60
CA TYR A 57 4.00 2.91 -10.44
C TYR A 57 3.02 1.79 -10.09
N ALA A 58 1.98 1.64 -10.92
CA ALA A 58 0.82 0.76 -10.71
C ALA A 58 -0.08 1.10 -9.50
N LEU A 59 0.19 2.18 -8.77
CA LEU A 59 -0.70 2.70 -7.74
C LEU A 59 -1.75 3.61 -8.37
N ASP A 60 -2.99 3.49 -7.94
CA ASP A 60 -4.10 4.17 -8.57
C ASP A 60 -4.94 5.02 -7.63
N TYR A 61 -5.69 5.92 -8.26
CA TYR A 61 -6.84 6.57 -7.68
C TYR A 61 -8.04 6.32 -8.60
N ASN A 62 -8.98 5.47 -8.16
CA ASN A 62 -10.14 5.08 -8.94
C ASN A 62 -9.77 4.58 -10.34
N GLU A 63 -8.81 3.66 -10.43
CA GLU A 63 -8.27 3.08 -11.68
C GLU A 63 -7.40 4.02 -12.54
N TYR A 64 -7.35 5.31 -12.25
CA TYR A 64 -6.47 6.27 -12.94
C TYR A 64 -5.04 6.25 -12.38
N PHE A 65 -4.10 6.75 -13.19
CA PHE A 65 -2.70 7.01 -12.86
C PHE A 65 -1.77 5.78 -12.74
N ARG A 66 -2.23 4.58 -13.08
CA ARG A 66 -1.42 3.34 -13.02
C ARG A 66 -0.21 3.36 -13.96
N ASP A 67 -0.36 4.06 -15.08
CA ASP A 67 0.58 4.22 -16.19
C ASP A 67 1.65 5.30 -15.93
N LEU A 68 1.57 6.04 -14.83
CA LEU A 68 2.62 6.97 -14.45
C LEU A 68 3.85 6.20 -13.95
N ASN A 69 5.02 6.45 -14.55
CA ASN A 69 6.27 5.79 -14.14
C ASN A 69 6.79 6.23 -12.76
N HIS A 70 6.35 7.40 -12.27
CA HIS A 70 6.79 7.98 -11.01
C HIS A 70 5.72 7.88 -9.95
N ILE A 71 6.16 7.70 -8.70
CA ILE A 71 5.28 7.79 -7.53
C ILE A 71 5.08 9.27 -7.19
N CYS A 72 3.84 9.74 -7.28
CA CYS A 72 3.47 11.14 -7.10
C CYS A 72 2.37 11.31 -6.04
N VAL A 73 2.30 12.48 -5.40
CA VAL A 73 1.15 12.84 -4.56
C VAL A 73 0.03 13.39 -5.42
N ILE A 74 -1.19 12.89 -5.26
CA ILE A 74 -2.35 13.41 -6.01
C ILE A 74 -2.76 14.80 -5.49
N SER A 75 -2.97 15.74 -6.40
CA SER A 75 -3.47 17.09 -6.07
C SER A 75 -4.96 17.10 -5.74
N GLU A 76 -5.44 18.16 -5.09
CA GLU A 76 -6.88 18.31 -4.80
C GLU A 76 -7.74 18.41 -6.08
N SER A 77 -7.22 19.05 -7.13
CA SER A 77 -7.89 19.08 -8.44
C SER A 77 -7.96 17.69 -9.06
N GLY A 78 -6.89 16.89 -8.95
CA GLY A 78 -6.86 15.50 -9.39
C GLY A 78 -7.89 14.65 -8.64
N LYS A 79 -7.93 14.75 -7.31
CA LYS A 79 -8.94 14.03 -6.50
C LYS A 79 -10.36 14.35 -6.93
N LYS A 80 -10.69 15.63 -7.15
CA LYS A 80 -12.03 16.05 -7.60
C LYS A 80 -12.35 15.53 -9.00
N LYS A 81 -11.40 15.60 -9.92
CA LYS A 81 -11.58 15.23 -11.33
C LYS A 81 -11.90 13.73 -11.50
N TYR A 82 -11.27 12.89 -10.70
CA TYR A 82 -11.38 11.43 -10.81
C TYR A 82 -12.18 10.82 -9.65
N LYS A 83 -12.95 11.63 -8.93
CA LYS A 83 -13.85 11.13 -7.88
C LYS A 83 -14.99 10.35 -8.53
N ILE A 84 -15.28 9.16 -8.00
CA ILE A 84 -16.49 8.39 -8.28
C ILE A 84 -17.54 8.78 -7.24
#